data_AF-A0A953QVE7-F1
#
_entry.id   AF-A0A953QVE7-F1
#
_cell.length_a   1.000
_cell.length_b   1.000
_cell.length_c   1.000
_cell.angle_alpha   90.00
_cell.angle_beta   90.00
_cell.angle_gamma   90.00
#
_symmetry.space_group_name_H-M   'P 1'
#
loop_
_entity.id
_entity.type
_entity.pdbx_description
1 polymer ?
#
loop_
_entity_poly.entity_id
_entity_poly.type
_entity_poly.pdbx_seq_one_letter_code
_entity_poly.pdbx_strand_id
1 'polypeptide(L)'
;MPRIKNTLAFAFTFVTCAYPWLAGGKKGDARTVETTQTETAVMWQDPEDIASRNLYYGPGGKQHHPHGQFKFLKEDLDGSNPKFSVVDGDGVKWKIKLGIEARPETVATRLVWAAGYAADEDYFVEQLRPADMPVRLHRGQAFVAEDGSLHDVRLEREQEDGEKIGAWKWRHNPFANTRELNALRVLMALINNWDLEDKNNCVRECQDAQGRPAQIYYISDLGASFGTTQLARPRAISKGDLESYRASGFIKRATAEYVDFETPKRPPVVFLVNPHEFFSRLRLHWIGQRIPRADARWTGELLSRLSMNQIRDAFRAAGYSPAQVEGFTQVLRDRIEELNKL
;
A
#
# COMPACT_ATOMS: atom_id res chain seq x y z
N MET A 1 -44.39 32.85 63.48
CA MET A 1 -45.14 31.95 62.56
C MET A 1 -45.96 32.82 61.60
N PRO A 2 -46.00 32.59 60.28
CA PRO A 2 -45.07 31.88 59.41
C PRO A 2 -44.26 32.82 58.48
N ARG A 3 -43.08 32.35 58.09
CA ARG A 3 -42.17 32.93 57.08
C ARG A 3 -42.78 32.78 55.69
N ILE A 4 -42.91 33.87 54.94
CA ILE A 4 -43.12 33.83 53.49
C ILE A 4 -41.76 34.03 52.82
N LYS A 5 -41.39 33.06 52.00
CA LYS A 5 -40.08 32.92 51.36
C LYS A 5 -40.00 33.86 50.15
N ASN A 6 -38.96 34.70 50.12
CA ASN A 6 -38.51 35.33 48.89
C ASN A 6 -37.90 34.23 47.99
N THR A 7 -38.38 34.12 46.76
CA THR A 7 -37.69 33.37 45.71
C THR A 7 -37.65 34.27 44.47
N LEU A 8 -36.52 34.95 44.29
CA LEU A 8 -36.18 35.60 43.02
C LEU A 8 -36.01 34.51 41.98
N ALA A 9 -36.87 34.49 40.95
CA ALA A 9 -36.61 33.77 39.72
C ALA A 9 -35.80 34.67 38.79
N PHE A 10 -34.48 34.43 38.71
CA PHE A 10 -33.64 34.99 37.65
C PHE A 10 -33.95 34.23 36.36
N ALA A 11 -34.63 34.89 35.41
CA ALA A 11 -34.76 34.40 34.05
C ALA A 11 -33.41 34.64 33.32
N PHE A 12 -32.62 33.58 33.16
CA PHE A 12 -31.46 33.59 32.26
C PHE A 12 -31.95 33.50 30.82
N THR A 13 -31.99 34.64 30.13
CA THR A 13 -32.20 34.68 28.68
C THR A 13 -30.89 34.24 28.00
N PHE A 14 -30.81 32.99 27.56
CA PHE A 14 -29.74 32.53 26.68
C PHE A 14 -29.92 33.17 25.31
N VAL A 15 -29.15 34.24 25.03
CA VAL A 15 -28.93 34.71 23.66
C VAL A 15 -28.00 33.70 22.98
N THR A 16 -28.57 32.84 22.14
CA THR A 16 -27.80 31.95 21.28
C THR A 16 -27.27 32.76 20.09
N CYS A 17 -26.02 33.19 20.18
CA CYS A 17 -25.29 33.66 19.00
C CYS A 17 -25.05 32.47 18.07
N ALA A 18 -25.84 32.39 17.00
CA ALA A 18 -25.62 31.45 15.91
C ALA A 18 -24.32 31.84 15.18
N TYR A 19 -23.22 31.14 15.48
CA TYR A 19 -22.06 31.11 14.60
C TYR A 19 -22.41 30.21 13.41
N PRO A 20 -22.23 30.66 12.15
CA PRO A 20 -22.35 29.79 11.00
C PRO A 20 -21.24 28.75 11.08
N TRP A 21 -21.64 27.53 11.43
CA TRP A 21 -20.83 26.34 11.41
C TRP A 21 -20.48 26.08 9.94
N LEU A 22 -19.28 26.49 9.52
CA LEU A 22 -18.69 26.02 8.27
C LEU A 22 -18.62 24.50 8.39
N ALA A 23 -19.43 23.83 7.57
CA ALA A 23 -19.55 22.39 7.51
C ALA A 23 -18.21 21.77 7.15
N GLY A 24 -17.43 21.42 8.18
CA GLY A 24 -16.34 20.46 8.07
C GLY A 24 -16.93 19.11 7.71
N GLY A 25 -16.91 18.78 6.42
CA GLY A 25 -17.30 17.45 5.94
C GLY A 25 -16.44 16.39 6.63
N LYS A 26 -17.05 15.61 7.53
CA LYS A 26 -16.50 14.32 7.93
C LYS A 26 -16.34 13.49 6.66
N LYS A 27 -15.10 13.23 6.23
CA LYS A 27 -14.84 12.18 5.24
C LYS A 27 -15.28 10.86 5.88
N GLY A 28 -16.43 10.35 5.45
CA GLY A 28 -16.86 8.99 5.74
C GLY A 28 -15.87 7.99 5.12
N ASP A 29 -15.94 6.74 5.58
CA ASP A 29 -15.22 5.62 4.97
C ASP A 29 -15.25 5.73 3.45
N ALA A 30 -14.11 5.45 2.80
CA ALA A 30 -13.98 5.50 1.35
C ALA A 30 -15.18 4.79 0.72
N ARG A 31 -15.95 5.52 -0.12
CA ARG A 31 -17.10 4.95 -0.82
C ARG A 31 -16.62 3.72 -1.57
N THR A 32 -17.28 2.59 -1.34
CA THR A 32 -17.04 1.39 -2.16
C THR A 32 -17.67 1.67 -3.51
N VAL A 33 -16.90 1.51 -4.59
CA VAL A 33 -17.44 1.68 -5.95
C VAL A 33 -18.32 0.48 -6.26
N GLU A 34 -19.60 0.72 -6.52
CA GLU A 34 -20.48 -0.26 -7.15
C GLU A 34 -20.21 -0.22 -8.65
N THR A 35 -19.87 -1.36 -9.26
CA THR A 35 -19.58 -1.47 -10.69
C THR A 35 -20.82 -1.09 -11.50
N THR A 36 -20.83 0.10 -12.10
CA THR A 36 -21.82 0.47 -13.11
C THR A 36 -21.52 -0.29 -14.39
N GLN A 37 -22.51 -1.01 -14.94
CA GLN A 37 -22.36 -1.94 -16.07
C GLN A 37 -21.85 -1.32 -17.39
N THR A 38 -21.70 0.01 -17.46
CA THR A 38 -21.34 0.75 -18.67
C THR A 38 -19.85 0.97 -18.86
N GLU A 39 -19.02 0.82 -17.82
CA GLU A 39 -17.58 1.13 -17.89
C GLU A 39 -16.74 -0.15 -17.83
N THR A 40 -15.63 -0.17 -18.58
CA THR A 40 -14.74 -1.33 -18.63
C THR A 40 -13.93 -1.40 -17.33
N ALA A 41 -14.14 -2.45 -16.53
CA ALA A 41 -13.34 -2.70 -15.33
C ALA A 41 -12.03 -3.42 -15.69
N VAL A 42 -10.88 -2.87 -15.28
CA VAL A 42 -9.55 -3.41 -15.56
C VAL A 42 -8.74 -3.55 -14.27
N MET A 43 -8.30 -4.77 -13.95
CA MET A 43 -7.38 -5.04 -12.82
C MET A 43 -6.01 -5.51 -13.29
N TRP A 44 -5.98 -6.24 -14.40
CA TRP A 44 -4.77 -6.89 -14.91
C TRP A 44 -4.71 -6.75 -16.43
N GLN A 45 -3.51 -6.55 -16.95
CA GLN A 45 -3.18 -6.56 -18.37
C GLN A 45 -1.98 -7.46 -18.59
N ASP A 46 -1.96 -8.20 -19.70
CA ASP A 46 -0.84 -9.11 -20.00
C ASP A 46 0.47 -8.32 -20.14
N PRO A 47 1.48 -8.56 -19.27
CA PRO A 47 2.75 -7.88 -19.37
C PRO A 47 3.62 -8.60 -20.41
N GLU A 48 3.24 -8.51 -21.69
CA GLU A 48 4.05 -9.03 -22.81
C GLU A 48 5.49 -8.50 -22.77
N ASP A 49 5.67 -7.30 -22.21
CA ASP A 49 6.92 -6.59 -22.03
C ASP A 49 7.71 -6.92 -20.76
N ILE A 50 7.24 -7.84 -19.88
CA ILE A 50 7.83 -8.07 -18.54
C ILE A 50 9.35 -8.27 -18.54
N ALA A 51 9.90 -8.95 -19.56
CA ALA A 51 11.33 -9.25 -19.67
C ALA A 51 12.17 -7.99 -19.98
N SER A 52 11.53 -6.93 -20.47
CA SER A 52 12.14 -5.64 -20.80
C SER A 52 11.80 -4.53 -19.80
N ARG A 53 10.90 -4.78 -18.84
CA ARG A 53 10.51 -3.79 -17.82
C ARG A 53 11.68 -3.37 -16.96
N ASN A 54 11.79 -2.07 -16.72
CA ASN A 54 12.83 -1.51 -15.87
C ASN A 54 12.34 -1.39 -14.41
N LEU A 55 12.66 -2.40 -13.60
CA LEU A 55 12.29 -2.43 -12.18
C LEU A 55 13.16 -1.51 -11.31
N TYR A 56 14.17 -0.82 -11.85
CA TYR A 56 14.83 0.26 -11.11
C TYR A 56 13.93 1.51 -11.04
N TYR A 57 13.29 1.86 -12.16
CA TYR A 57 12.44 3.04 -12.25
C TYR A 57 10.95 2.75 -12.00
N GLY A 58 10.50 1.51 -12.20
CA GLY A 58 9.11 1.13 -11.94
C GLY A 58 8.11 1.72 -12.94
N PRO A 59 6.82 1.83 -12.55
CA PRO A 59 5.72 2.16 -13.47
C PRO A 59 5.85 3.51 -14.17
N GLY A 60 6.37 4.55 -13.49
CA GLY A 60 6.57 5.88 -14.08
C GLY A 60 7.83 6.01 -14.95
N GLY A 61 8.67 4.97 -14.99
CA GLY A 61 9.91 4.99 -15.75
C GLY A 61 10.89 6.10 -15.33
N LYS A 62 11.95 6.29 -16.12
CA LYS A 62 12.99 7.29 -15.81
C LYS A 62 12.45 8.71 -15.85
N GLN A 63 11.43 8.97 -16.66
CA GLN A 63 10.87 10.30 -16.89
C GLN A 63 10.17 10.84 -15.64
N HIS A 64 9.51 9.98 -14.87
CA HIS A 64 8.84 10.39 -13.63
C HIS A 64 9.74 10.25 -12.40
N HIS A 65 11.03 9.97 -12.55
CA HIS A 65 11.92 9.88 -11.39
C HIS A 65 12.00 11.23 -10.65
N PRO A 66 11.81 11.27 -9.32
CA PRO A 66 11.86 12.52 -8.55
C PRO A 66 13.22 13.20 -8.71
N HIS A 67 13.21 14.51 -8.90
CA HIS A 67 14.43 15.29 -9.08
C HIS A 67 14.22 16.77 -8.70
N GLY A 68 15.33 17.51 -8.63
CA GLY A 68 15.29 18.94 -8.32
C GLY A 68 15.00 19.23 -6.84
N GLN A 69 14.51 20.44 -6.59
CA GLN A 69 14.15 20.92 -5.27
C GLN A 69 12.69 20.64 -4.98
N PHE A 70 12.39 20.34 -3.71
CA PHE A 70 11.04 20.09 -3.24
C PHE A 70 10.61 21.19 -2.29
N LYS A 71 9.35 21.55 -2.30
CA LYS A 71 8.73 22.52 -1.38
C LYS A 71 7.60 21.86 -0.61
N PHE A 72 7.59 22.03 0.71
CA PHE A 72 6.53 21.57 1.58
C PHE A 72 5.20 22.25 1.23
N LEU A 73 4.13 21.46 1.19
CA LEU A 73 2.76 21.97 0.97
C LEU A 73 1.93 21.89 2.25
N LYS A 74 1.74 20.68 2.79
CA LYS A 74 0.90 20.45 3.97
C LYS A 74 1.19 19.10 4.61
N GLU A 75 1.01 19.04 5.92
CA GLU A 75 1.03 17.78 6.66
C GLU A 75 -0.30 17.01 6.47
N ASP A 76 -0.20 15.68 6.38
CA ASP A 76 -1.36 14.77 6.35
C ASP A 76 -1.43 14.00 7.67
N LEU A 77 -2.46 14.30 8.46
CA LEU A 77 -2.62 13.77 9.82
C LEU A 77 -3.36 12.43 9.86
N ASP A 78 -3.79 11.90 8.72
CA ASP A 78 -4.52 10.63 8.65
C ASP A 78 -3.58 9.41 8.69
N GLY A 79 -4.13 8.24 9.02
CA GLY A 79 -3.40 6.97 9.00
C GLY A 79 -2.37 6.81 10.13
N SER A 80 -1.55 5.75 10.06
CA SER A 80 -0.62 5.36 11.14
C SER A 80 0.78 5.95 11.02
N ASN A 81 1.32 6.02 9.80
CA ASN A 81 2.65 6.55 9.53
C ASN A 81 2.61 8.05 9.22
N PRO A 82 3.61 8.84 9.68
CA PRO A 82 3.71 10.26 9.33
C PRO A 82 3.85 10.45 7.82
N LYS A 83 3.13 11.43 7.29
CA LYS A 83 3.13 11.77 5.86
C LYS A 83 2.78 13.23 5.63
N PHE A 84 3.23 13.76 4.51
CA PHE A 84 2.95 15.14 4.08
C PHE A 84 3.12 15.26 2.56
N SER A 85 2.57 16.33 1.99
CA SER A 85 2.68 16.62 0.56
C SER A 85 3.79 17.61 0.28
N VAL A 86 4.51 17.40 -0.82
CA VAL A 86 5.46 18.35 -1.41
C VAL A 86 5.14 18.57 -2.88
N VAL A 87 5.71 19.62 -3.45
CA VAL A 87 5.78 19.85 -4.90
C VAL A 87 7.25 19.95 -5.31
N ASP A 88 7.61 19.38 -6.46
CA ASP A 88 8.96 19.52 -7.02
C ASP A 88 9.08 20.78 -7.91
N GLY A 89 10.27 20.96 -8.50
CA GLY A 89 10.57 22.08 -9.39
C GLY A 89 9.75 22.10 -10.69
N ASP A 90 9.22 20.95 -11.11
CA ASP A 90 8.40 20.80 -12.31
C ASP A 90 6.90 20.96 -12.02
N GLY A 91 6.54 21.21 -10.76
CA GLY A 91 5.15 21.36 -10.33
C GLY A 91 4.45 20.03 -10.02
N VAL A 92 5.16 18.89 -10.08
CA VAL A 92 4.60 17.58 -9.74
C VAL A 92 4.43 17.49 -8.24
N LYS A 93 3.25 17.05 -7.81
CA LYS A 93 2.95 16.83 -6.39
C LYS A 93 3.31 15.42 -5.98
N TRP A 94 3.87 15.31 -4.78
CA TRP A 94 4.30 14.06 -4.19
C TRP A 94 3.75 13.94 -2.78
N LYS A 95 3.32 12.73 -2.41
CA LYS A 95 3.03 12.38 -1.03
C LYS A 95 4.24 11.65 -0.44
N ILE A 96 4.86 12.27 0.54
CA ILE A 96 5.94 11.68 1.32
C ILE A 96 5.35 10.82 2.43
N LYS A 97 5.84 9.59 2.58
CA LYS A 97 5.60 8.71 3.73
C LYS A 97 6.93 8.43 4.41
N LEU A 98 6.97 8.64 5.73
CA LEU A 98 8.17 8.44 6.54
C LEU A 98 8.14 7.09 7.27
N GLY A 99 9.32 6.54 7.52
CA GLY A 99 9.53 5.38 8.38
C GLY A 99 9.63 4.05 7.62
N ILE A 100 9.43 2.97 8.36
CA ILE A 100 9.87 1.62 7.96
C ILE A 100 9.27 1.08 6.66
N GLU A 101 8.14 1.61 6.22
CA GLU A 101 7.46 1.16 5.00
C GLU A 101 8.06 1.72 3.72
N ALA A 102 8.92 2.73 3.80
CA ALA A 102 9.40 3.44 2.62
C ALA A 102 10.11 2.52 1.61
N ARG A 103 10.97 1.64 2.12
CA ARG A 103 11.74 0.67 1.33
C ARG A 103 10.85 -0.46 0.78
N PRO A 104 10.10 -1.22 1.60
CA PRO A 104 9.32 -2.37 1.11
C PRO A 104 8.18 -1.97 0.15
N GLU A 105 7.55 -0.81 0.33
CA GLU A 105 6.51 -0.31 -0.60
C GLU A 105 7.07 -0.17 -2.02
N THR A 106 8.22 0.52 -2.14
CA THR A 106 8.88 0.80 -3.42
C THR A 106 9.19 -0.49 -4.19
N VAL A 107 9.61 -1.56 -3.51
CA VAL A 107 9.85 -2.85 -4.18
C VAL A 107 8.55 -3.54 -4.56
N ALA A 108 7.58 -3.57 -3.64
CA ALA A 108 6.34 -4.31 -3.82
C ALA A 108 5.50 -3.76 -4.99
N THR A 109 5.37 -2.43 -5.10
CA THR A 109 4.65 -1.79 -6.21
C THR A 109 5.27 -2.14 -7.56
N ARG A 110 6.60 -2.21 -7.65
CA ARG A 110 7.31 -2.58 -8.88
C ARG A 110 7.11 -4.04 -9.27
N LEU A 111 7.09 -4.96 -8.31
CA LEU A 111 6.81 -6.37 -8.59
C LEU A 111 5.35 -6.59 -9.01
N VAL A 112 4.40 -5.94 -8.33
CA VAL A 112 2.98 -5.99 -8.66
C VAL A 112 2.75 -5.38 -10.06
N TRP A 113 3.35 -4.23 -10.33
CA TRP A 113 3.33 -3.62 -11.65
C TRP A 113 3.89 -4.57 -12.70
N ALA A 114 5.10 -5.10 -12.50
CA ALA A 114 5.76 -6.00 -13.45
C ALA A 114 4.91 -7.22 -13.80
N ALA A 115 4.10 -7.72 -12.85
CA ALA A 115 3.19 -8.83 -13.07
C ALA A 115 1.89 -8.46 -13.81
N GLY A 116 1.71 -7.21 -14.23
CA GLY A 116 0.59 -6.76 -15.08
C GLY A 116 -0.52 -6.00 -14.34
N TYR A 117 -0.37 -5.71 -13.05
CA TYR A 117 -1.36 -4.98 -12.27
C TYR A 117 -1.08 -3.48 -12.26
N ALA A 118 -2.14 -2.67 -12.11
CA ALA A 118 -1.98 -1.24 -11.83
C ALA A 118 -1.49 -1.02 -10.39
N ALA A 119 -0.43 -0.26 -10.22
CA ALA A 119 0.15 0.10 -8.93
C ALA A 119 0.58 1.57 -8.93
N ASP A 120 0.69 2.16 -7.74
CA ASP A 120 1.12 3.55 -7.61
C ASP A 120 2.59 3.74 -8.04
N GLU A 121 2.91 4.97 -8.46
CA GLU A 121 4.28 5.38 -8.78
C GLU A 121 5.04 5.76 -7.53
N ASP A 122 5.83 4.81 -7.03
CA ASP A 122 6.58 4.93 -5.80
C ASP A 122 8.09 4.95 -5.99
N TYR A 123 8.71 5.93 -5.35
CA TYR A 123 10.14 6.15 -5.37
C TYR A 123 10.69 6.26 -3.96
N PHE A 124 11.79 5.58 -3.71
CA PHE A 124 12.59 5.76 -2.51
C PHE A 124 13.63 6.84 -2.74
N VAL A 125 13.76 7.75 -1.79
CA VAL A 125 14.80 8.79 -1.76
C VAL A 125 15.54 8.67 -0.43
N GLU A 126 16.84 8.43 -0.50
CA GLU A 126 17.69 8.20 0.67
C GLU A 126 17.79 9.44 1.56
N GLN A 127 17.89 10.63 0.95
CA GLN A 127 17.92 11.88 1.68
C GLN A 127 17.14 12.95 0.92
N LEU A 128 16.27 13.66 1.63
CA LEU A 128 15.47 14.75 1.09
C LEU A 128 15.43 15.92 2.06
N ARG A 129 15.55 17.14 1.55
CA ARG A 129 15.38 18.36 2.34
C ARG A 129 14.42 19.32 1.64
N PRO A 130 13.10 19.23 1.93
CA PRO A 130 12.15 20.16 1.35
C PRO A 130 12.37 21.59 1.87
N ALA A 131 12.21 22.57 0.99
CA ALA A 131 12.07 23.97 1.37
C ALA A 131 10.73 24.20 2.10
N ASP A 132 10.65 25.29 2.86
CA ASP A 132 9.44 25.74 3.57
C ASP A 132 8.84 24.71 4.54
N MET A 133 9.66 23.79 5.05
CA MET A 133 9.25 22.88 6.11
C MET A 133 8.83 23.69 7.36
N PRO A 134 7.77 23.28 8.07
CA PRO A 134 7.41 23.89 9.33
C PRO A 134 8.55 23.68 10.34
N VAL A 135 8.68 24.61 11.29
CA VAL A 135 9.67 24.52 12.39
C VAL A 135 9.57 23.17 13.12
N ARG A 136 8.35 22.62 13.21
CA ARG A 136 8.09 21.31 13.79
C ARG A 136 6.91 20.63 13.08
N LEU A 137 7.07 19.37 12.71
CA LEU A 137 5.98 18.51 12.26
C LEU A 137 5.15 18.04 13.45
N HIS A 138 3.84 17.93 13.26
CA HIS A 138 2.95 17.35 14.28
C HIS A 138 3.24 15.86 14.47
N ARG A 139 3.55 15.16 13.38
CA ARG A 139 3.88 13.72 13.34
C ARG A 139 5.20 13.51 12.62
N GLY A 140 6.00 12.59 13.15
CA GLY A 140 7.24 12.19 12.48
C GLY A 140 8.40 13.17 12.63
N GLN A 141 8.34 14.14 13.56
CA GLN A 141 9.48 15.01 13.88
C GLN A 141 10.77 14.22 14.20
N ALA A 142 10.64 13.02 14.78
CA ALA A 142 11.77 12.14 15.07
C ALA A 142 12.50 11.62 13.82
N PHE A 143 11.91 11.75 12.62
CA PHE A 143 12.53 11.41 11.34
C PHE A 143 13.19 12.62 10.65
N VAL A 144 13.09 13.81 11.25
CA VAL A 144 13.74 15.02 10.75
C VAL A 144 15.06 15.20 11.50
N ALA A 145 16.17 15.23 10.75
CA ALA A 145 17.49 15.54 11.29
C ALA A 145 17.58 17.00 11.74
N GLU A 146 18.62 17.35 12.51
CA GLU A 146 18.82 18.70 13.05
C GLU A 146 18.94 19.77 11.96
N ASP A 147 19.47 19.41 10.79
CA ASP A 147 19.60 20.30 9.63
C ASP A 147 18.31 20.42 8.80
N GLY A 148 17.24 19.73 9.21
CA GLY A 148 15.95 19.69 8.51
C GLY A 148 15.89 18.65 7.38
N SER A 149 16.93 17.82 7.20
CA SER A 149 16.88 16.72 6.24
C SER A 149 16.09 15.52 6.76
N LEU A 150 15.51 14.78 5.83
CA LEU A 150 14.78 13.54 6.06
C LEU A 150 15.56 12.41 5.42
N HIS A 151 15.56 11.25 6.05
CA HIS A 151 16.22 10.05 5.53
C HIS A 151 15.22 8.95 5.22
N ASP A 152 15.55 8.13 4.22
CA ASP A 152 14.81 6.93 3.83
C ASP A 152 13.32 7.20 3.60
N VAL A 153 13.01 8.13 2.71
CA VAL A 153 11.63 8.58 2.46
C VAL A 153 11.05 7.91 1.21
N ARG A 154 9.75 7.62 1.26
CA ARG A 154 8.98 7.17 0.09
C ARG A 154 8.16 8.31 -0.47
N LEU A 155 8.32 8.59 -1.75
CA LEU A 155 7.56 9.55 -2.53
C LEU A 155 6.59 8.78 -3.43
N GLU A 156 5.31 9.00 -3.20
CA GLU A 156 4.23 8.56 -4.09
C GLU A 156 3.87 9.75 -5.00
N ARG A 157 3.96 9.56 -6.32
CA ARG A 157 3.56 10.61 -7.27
C ARG A 157 2.05 10.80 -7.22
N GLU A 158 1.58 12.04 -7.07
CA GLU A 158 0.16 12.34 -7.23
C GLU A 158 -0.19 12.19 -8.71
N GLN A 159 -0.92 11.13 -9.06
CA GLN A 159 -1.34 10.87 -10.43
C GLN A 159 -2.37 11.92 -10.86
N GLU A 160 -2.12 12.55 -12.00
CA GLU A 160 -3.07 13.44 -12.68
C GLU A 160 -4.06 12.64 -13.54
N ASP A 161 -3.65 11.45 -13.97
CA ASP A 161 -4.43 10.58 -14.83
C ASP A 161 -5.43 9.75 -14.02
N GLY A 162 -6.62 10.33 -13.83
CA GLY A 162 -7.81 9.63 -13.40
C GLY A 162 -8.21 9.87 -11.95
N GLU A 163 -9.50 10.16 -11.76
CA GLU A 163 -10.09 10.46 -10.47
C GLU A 163 -10.19 9.20 -9.62
N LYS A 164 -9.70 9.27 -8.37
CA LYS A 164 -9.93 8.20 -7.39
C LYS A 164 -11.38 8.24 -6.93
N ILE A 165 -12.16 7.25 -7.37
CA ILE A 165 -13.60 7.18 -7.09
C ILE A 165 -13.96 6.30 -5.89
N GLY A 166 -13.03 5.49 -5.39
CA GLY A 166 -13.25 4.72 -4.16
C GLY A 166 -12.27 3.59 -3.93
N ALA A 167 -12.63 2.66 -3.03
CA ALA A 167 -11.87 1.44 -2.74
C ALA A 167 -12.59 0.21 -3.32
N TRP A 168 -11.82 -0.80 -3.75
CA TRP A 168 -12.36 -2.11 -4.15
C TRP A 168 -12.09 -3.18 -3.07
N LYS A 169 -12.95 -4.21 -3.03
CA LYS A 169 -12.91 -5.24 -1.99
C LYS A 169 -12.39 -6.57 -2.52
N TRP A 170 -11.55 -7.26 -1.76
CA TRP A 170 -10.96 -8.55 -2.16
C TRP A 170 -12.00 -9.62 -2.48
N ARG A 171 -13.08 -9.69 -1.69
CA ARG A 171 -14.16 -10.67 -1.88
C ARG A 171 -15.22 -10.26 -2.89
N HIS A 172 -15.48 -8.97 -3.02
CA HIS A 172 -16.62 -8.43 -3.75
C HIS A 172 -16.11 -7.43 -4.79
N ASN A 173 -15.70 -7.96 -5.94
CA ASN A 173 -15.25 -7.19 -7.09
C ASN A 173 -15.58 -7.96 -8.39
N PRO A 174 -15.54 -7.30 -9.57
CA PRO A 174 -15.87 -7.93 -10.85
C PRO A 174 -14.98 -9.11 -11.26
N PHE A 175 -13.80 -9.23 -10.66
CA PHE A 175 -12.78 -10.23 -10.98
C PHE A 175 -12.80 -11.42 -10.02
N ALA A 176 -13.84 -11.55 -9.20
CA ALA A 176 -14.00 -12.70 -8.31
C ALA A 176 -13.95 -14.02 -9.11
N ASN A 177 -13.15 -14.98 -8.63
CA ASN A 177 -12.92 -16.28 -9.27
C ASN A 177 -12.20 -16.24 -10.63
N THR A 178 -11.51 -15.15 -10.95
CA THR A 178 -10.61 -15.10 -12.11
C THR A 178 -9.21 -15.58 -11.74
N ARG A 179 -8.47 -16.07 -12.74
CA ARG A 179 -7.06 -16.44 -12.59
C ARG A 179 -6.22 -15.23 -12.22
N GLU A 180 -6.55 -14.06 -12.75
CA GLU A 180 -5.86 -12.80 -12.54
C GLU A 180 -6.02 -12.31 -11.09
N LEU A 181 -7.21 -12.42 -10.49
CA LEU A 181 -7.34 -12.14 -9.05
C LEU A 181 -6.60 -13.20 -8.20
N ASN A 182 -6.62 -14.47 -8.61
CA ASN A 182 -5.89 -15.53 -7.91
C ASN A 182 -4.38 -15.32 -7.94
N ALA A 183 -3.81 -14.88 -9.07
CA ALA A 183 -2.40 -14.54 -9.16
C ALA A 183 -2.02 -13.33 -8.29
N LEU A 184 -2.91 -12.35 -8.14
CA LEU A 184 -2.67 -11.24 -7.21
C LEU A 184 -2.60 -11.73 -5.76
N ARG A 185 -3.47 -12.68 -5.38
CA ARG A 185 -3.44 -13.32 -4.06
C ARG A 185 -2.13 -14.09 -3.83
N VAL A 186 -1.61 -14.76 -4.86
CA VAL A 186 -0.30 -15.44 -4.83
C VAL A 186 0.83 -14.41 -4.69
N LEU A 187 0.78 -13.29 -5.41
CA LEU A 187 1.75 -12.20 -5.28
C LEU A 187 1.81 -11.63 -3.88
N MET A 188 0.66 -11.40 -3.23
CA MET A 188 0.61 -10.95 -1.84
C MET A 188 1.28 -11.95 -0.90
N ALA A 189 1.08 -13.26 -1.14
CA ALA A 189 1.77 -14.29 -0.38
C ALA A 189 3.29 -14.33 -0.67
N LEU A 190 3.69 -14.16 -1.93
CA LEU A 190 5.07 -14.16 -2.39
C LEU A 190 5.89 -13.09 -1.65
N ILE A 191 5.36 -11.88 -1.56
CA ILE A 191 6.03 -10.73 -0.91
C ILE A 191 5.76 -10.66 0.60
N ASN A 192 5.03 -11.63 1.19
CA ASN A 192 4.59 -11.58 2.59
C ASN A 192 3.78 -10.32 2.97
N ASN A 193 2.94 -9.81 2.07
CA ASN A 193 2.05 -8.71 2.44
C ASN A 193 0.92 -9.23 3.34
N TRP A 194 0.92 -8.80 4.60
CA TRP A 194 -0.11 -9.16 5.57
C TRP A 194 -1.18 -8.07 5.75
N ASP A 195 -0.96 -6.85 5.25
CA ASP A 195 -1.89 -5.72 5.35
C ASP A 195 -2.78 -5.64 4.11
N LEU A 196 -3.75 -6.55 4.03
CA LEU A 196 -4.63 -6.70 2.87
C LEU A 196 -6.04 -6.14 3.13
N GLU A 197 -6.16 -5.06 3.91
CA GLU A 197 -7.46 -4.43 4.14
C GLU A 197 -8.01 -3.82 2.84
N ASP A 198 -9.32 -3.97 2.58
CA ASP A 198 -9.95 -3.48 1.34
C ASP A 198 -9.70 -1.98 1.10
N LYS A 199 -9.61 -1.18 2.17
CA LYS A 199 -9.39 0.28 2.11
C LYS A 199 -8.00 0.67 1.56
N ASN A 200 -7.06 -0.27 1.55
CA ASN A 200 -5.70 -0.05 1.06
C ASN A 200 -5.72 0.11 -0.47
N ASN A 201 -6.64 -0.57 -1.14
CA ASN A 201 -6.77 -0.55 -2.59
C ASN A 201 -7.64 0.62 -3.07
N CYS A 202 -7.53 0.97 -4.36
CA CYS A 202 -8.40 1.99 -4.95
C CYS A 202 -8.82 1.72 -6.38
N VAL A 203 -9.94 2.33 -6.77
CA VAL A 203 -10.42 2.37 -8.16
C VAL A 203 -10.25 3.80 -8.66
N ARG A 204 -9.71 3.94 -9.86
CA ARG A 204 -9.59 5.20 -10.59
C ARG A 204 -10.39 5.15 -11.87
N GLU A 205 -11.11 6.23 -12.17
CA GLU A 205 -11.69 6.44 -13.50
C GLU A 205 -10.62 7.02 -14.42
N CYS A 206 -10.24 6.25 -15.43
CA CYS A 206 -9.24 6.61 -16.44
C CYS A 206 -9.86 6.49 -17.84
N GLN A 207 -9.10 6.89 -18.85
CA GLN A 207 -9.41 6.57 -20.25
C GLN A 207 -8.60 5.35 -20.69
N ASP A 208 -9.21 4.43 -21.42
CA ASP A 208 -8.49 3.33 -22.08
C ASP A 208 -7.68 3.83 -23.29
N ALA A 209 -6.95 2.93 -23.94
CA ALA A 209 -6.13 3.25 -25.12
C ALA A 209 -6.94 3.80 -26.31
N GLN A 210 -8.27 3.68 -26.29
CA GLN A 210 -9.19 4.21 -27.30
C GLN A 210 -9.95 5.46 -26.80
N GLY A 211 -9.57 6.02 -25.65
CA GLY A 211 -10.20 7.21 -25.06
C GLY A 211 -11.55 6.94 -24.39
N ARG A 212 -11.93 5.68 -24.16
CA ARG A 212 -13.20 5.31 -23.53
C ARG A 212 -13.05 5.26 -22.01
N PRO A 213 -14.10 5.61 -21.23
CA PRO A 213 -14.07 5.48 -19.78
C PRO A 213 -13.78 4.04 -19.34
N ALA A 214 -12.83 3.90 -18.42
CA ALA A 214 -12.44 2.64 -17.81
C ALA A 214 -12.17 2.82 -16.32
N GLN A 215 -12.57 1.83 -15.53
CA GLN A 215 -12.29 1.77 -14.10
C GLN A 215 -11.06 0.90 -13.88
N ILE A 216 -9.94 1.52 -13.49
CA ILE A 216 -8.69 0.81 -13.22
C ILE A 216 -8.60 0.51 -11.72
N TYR A 217 -8.46 -0.77 -11.39
CA TYR A 217 -8.37 -1.29 -10.03
C TYR A 217 -6.89 -1.32 -9.61
N TYR A 218 -6.47 -0.25 -8.93
CA TYR A 218 -5.11 -0.08 -8.42
C TYR A 218 -4.89 -0.89 -7.14
N ILE A 219 -3.69 -1.46 -7.05
CA ILE A 219 -3.16 -2.13 -5.87
C ILE A 219 -2.21 -1.15 -5.19
N SER A 220 -2.47 -0.85 -3.91
CA SER A 220 -1.81 0.23 -3.17
C SER A 220 -1.55 -0.17 -1.71
N ASP A 221 -0.69 0.58 -1.02
CA ASP A 221 -0.30 0.37 0.40
C ASP A 221 0.29 -1.04 0.65
N LEU A 222 1.34 -1.34 -0.10
CA LEU A 222 2.07 -2.60 -0.10
C LEU A 222 3.27 -2.62 0.87
N GLY A 223 3.50 -1.58 1.65
CA GLY A 223 4.66 -1.42 2.53
C GLY A 223 4.71 -2.42 3.69
N ALA A 224 3.61 -3.12 3.99
CA ALA A 224 3.56 -4.20 4.96
C ALA A 224 4.07 -5.55 4.40
N SER A 225 5.14 -5.51 3.61
CA SER A 225 5.73 -6.64 2.87
C SER A 225 7.17 -6.93 3.29
N PHE A 226 7.72 -8.04 2.80
CA PHE A 226 9.10 -8.47 2.96
C PHE A 226 9.55 -8.61 4.42
N GLY A 227 8.69 -9.15 5.28
CA GLY A 227 9.01 -9.51 6.67
C GLY A 227 8.28 -10.77 7.09
N THR A 228 7.77 -10.84 8.32
CA THR A 228 6.91 -11.93 8.78
C THR A 228 5.61 -12.08 7.98
N THR A 229 4.99 -13.27 8.01
CA THR A 229 3.73 -13.59 7.28
C THR A 229 2.46 -12.98 7.88
N GLN A 230 2.61 -12.17 8.93
CA GLN A 230 1.56 -11.51 9.70
C GLN A 230 2.14 -10.31 10.42
N LEU A 231 1.26 -9.46 10.96
CA LEU A 231 1.65 -8.42 11.90
C LEU A 231 2.36 -9.02 13.12
N ALA A 232 3.52 -8.46 13.47
CA ALA A 232 4.35 -8.91 14.58
C ALA A 232 4.76 -7.76 15.52
N ARG A 233 5.27 -8.12 16.70
CA ARG A 233 5.89 -7.21 17.68
C ARG A 233 7.34 -7.66 17.92
N PRO A 234 8.36 -6.78 17.74
CA PRO A 234 8.27 -5.40 17.27
C PRO A 234 7.72 -5.30 15.84
N ARG A 235 7.14 -4.16 15.45
CA ARG A 235 6.60 -3.99 14.07
C ARG A 235 7.69 -4.14 13.01
N ALA A 236 8.94 -3.88 13.37
CA ALA A 236 10.05 -3.85 12.44
C ALA A 236 10.28 -5.17 11.70
N ILE A 237 10.17 -6.29 12.42
CA ILE A 237 10.33 -7.63 11.82
C ILE A 237 9.23 -8.00 10.82
N SER A 238 8.13 -7.23 10.78
CA SER A 238 7.01 -7.50 9.88
C SER A 238 7.05 -6.74 8.55
N LYS A 239 8.06 -5.87 8.33
CA LYS A 239 8.15 -4.99 7.15
C LYS A 239 9.59 -4.75 6.74
N GLY A 240 9.98 -5.19 5.55
CA GLY A 240 11.31 -4.94 4.99
C GLY A 240 12.48 -5.57 5.77
N ASP A 241 12.22 -6.65 6.51
CA ASP A 241 13.20 -7.36 7.34
C ASP A 241 13.62 -8.68 6.66
N LEU A 242 14.88 -8.71 6.19
CA LEU A 242 15.40 -9.83 5.41
C LEU A 242 15.41 -11.13 6.19
N GLU A 243 15.83 -11.10 7.46
CA GLU A 243 15.95 -12.32 8.27
C GLU A 243 14.57 -12.93 8.54
N SER A 244 13.57 -12.11 8.86
CA SER A 244 12.20 -12.57 9.03
C SER A 244 11.58 -13.08 7.72
N TYR A 245 11.87 -12.41 6.59
CA TYR A 245 11.39 -12.85 5.28
C TYR A 245 12.00 -14.20 4.89
N ARG A 246 13.33 -14.35 5.05
CA ARG A 246 14.07 -15.58 4.80
C ARG A 246 13.62 -16.73 5.71
N ALA A 247 13.37 -16.47 6.99
CA ALA A 247 12.94 -17.48 7.95
C ALA A 247 11.46 -17.88 7.79
N SER A 248 10.68 -17.13 7.00
CA SER A 248 9.27 -17.41 6.83
C SER A 248 8.99 -18.45 5.75
N GLY A 249 8.08 -19.38 6.03
CA GLY A 249 7.56 -20.30 5.01
C GLY A 249 6.73 -19.57 3.95
N PHE A 250 6.57 -20.21 2.79
CA PHE A 250 5.82 -19.68 1.65
C PHE A 250 4.60 -20.55 1.33
N ILE A 251 4.80 -21.74 0.75
CA ILE A 251 3.71 -22.70 0.53
C ILE A 251 3.48 -23.50 1.80
N LYS A 252 2.27 -23.38 2.36
CA LYS A 252 1.86 -24.13 3.56
C LYS A 252 1.37 -25.53 3.21
N ARG A 253 0.62 -25.64 2.11
CA ARG A 253 0.03 -26.91 1.64
C ARG A 253 -0.22 -26.84 0.14
N ALA A 254 0.11 -27.89 -0.58
CA ALA A 254 -0.26 -28.07 -1.98
C ALA A 254 -0.93 -29.42 -2.18
N THR A 255 -2.10 -29.42 -2.83
CA THR A 255 -2.84 -30.63 -3.25
C THR A 255 -2.87 -30.68 -4.78
N ALA A 256 -3.55 -31.68 -5.36
CA ALA A 256 -3.80 -31.72 -6.80
C ALA A 256 -4.68 -30.54 -7.28
N GLU A 257 -5.54 -30.00 -6.43
CA GLU A 257 -6.56 -29.01 -6.79
C GLU A 257 -6.16 -27.58 -6.41
N TYR A 258 -5.51 -27.40 -5.25
CA TYR A 258 -5.29 -26.08 -4.69
C TYR A 258 -4.00 -25.97 -3.88
N VAL A 259 -3.60 -24.73 -3.62
CA VAL A 259 -2.48 -24.33 -2.77
C VAL A 259 -2.96 -23.40 -1.68
N ASP A 260 -2.46 -23.61 -0.46
CA ASP A 260 -2.54 -22.68 0.64
C ASP A 260 -1.14 -22.10 0.91
N PHE A 261 -1.07 -20.80 1.11
CA PHE A 261 0.14 -20.08 1.48
C PHE A 261 0.17 -19.76 2.98
N GLU A 262 1.37 -19.52 3.50
CA GLU A 262 1.58 -19.08 4.89
C GLU A 262 1.05 -17.67 5.13
N THR A 263 1.12 -16.78 4.13
CA THR A 263 0.66 -15.38 4.21
C THR A 263 -0.71 -15.19 3.54
N PRO A 264 -1.63 -14.41 4.12
CA PRO A 264 -1.56 -13.82 5.46
C PRO A 264 -1.85 -14.87 6.55
N LYS A 265 -0.98 -14.93 7.56
CA LYS A 265 -1.15 -15.81 8.72
C LYS A 265 -2.13 -15.19 9.71
N ARG A 266 -2.79 -16.05 10.49
CA ARG A 266 -3.76 -15.61 11.52
C ARG A 266 -3.05 -14.77 12.59
N PRO A 267 -3.59 -13.61 12.97
CA PRO A 267 -2.93 -12.72 13.93
C PRO A 267 -2.67 -13.44 15.28
N PRO A 268 -1.51 -13.18 15.93
CA PRO A 268 -1.24 -13.67 17.28
C PRO A 268 -2.31 -13.22 18.29
N VAL A 269 -2.63 -14.07 19.26
CA VAL A 269 -3.63 -13.79 20.31
C VAL A 269 -3.32 -12.54 21.13
N VAL A 270 -2.06 -12.13 21.23
CA VAL A 270 -1.66 -10.88 21.90
C VAL A 270 -2.31 -9.64 21.28
N PHE A 271 -2.73 -9.69 20.01
CA PHE A 271 -3.46 -8.59 19.37
C PHE A 271 -4.94 -8.53 19.75
N LEU A 272 -5.49 -9.47 20.52
CA LEU A 272 -6.85 -9.38 21.08
C LEU A 272 -7.03 -8.18 22.02
N VAL A 273 -5.95 -7.57 22.52
CA VAL A 273 -6.01 -6.27 23.23
C VAL A 273 -6.61 -5.15 22.37
N ASN A 274 -6.60 -5.33 21.04
CA ASN A 274 -7.36 -4.53 20.09
C ASN A 274 -8.27 -5.47 19.28
N PRO A 275 -9.46 -5.82 19.79
CA PRO A 275 -10.34 -6.80 19.16
C PRO A 275 -10.69 -6.45 17.71
N HIS A 276 -10.89 -5.16 17.42
CA HIS A 276 -11.18 -4.68 16.07
C HIS A 276 -10.06 -5.04 15.08
N GLU A 277 -8.81 -4.73 15.42
CA GLU A 277 -7.64 -5.09 14.60
C GLU A 277 -7.50 -6.61 14.48
N PHE A 278 -7.62 -7.36 15.57
CA PHE A 278 -7.54 -8.81 15.55
C PHE A 278 -8.55 -9.45 14.59
N PHE A 279 -9.84 -9.09 14.70
CA PHE A 279 -10.88 -9.66 13.84
C PHE A 279 -10.78 -9.16 12.40
N SER A 280 -10.37 -7.91 12.17
CA SER A 280 -10.07 -7.39 10.83
C SER A 280 -9.02 -8.28 10.14
N ARG A 281 -7.88 -8.50 10.80
CA ARG A 281 -6.78 -9.33 10.27
C ARG A 281 -7.16 -10.80 10.10
N LEU A 282 -7.93 -11.36 11.04
CA LEU A 282 -8.40 -12.73 10.94
C LEU A 282 -9.27 -12.97 9.70
N ARG A 283 -10.10 -11.98 9.31
CA ARG A 283 -10.95 -12.05 8.12
C ARG A 283 -10.17 -12.00 6.80
N LEU A 284 -8.89 -11.65 6.82
CA LEU A 284 -8.01 -11.63 5.64
C LEU A 284 -7.35 -12.98 5.36
N HIS A 285 -7.33 -13.90 6.33
CA HIS A 285 -6.60 -15.17 6.24
C HIS A 285 -6.92 -15.97 4.96
N TRP A 286 -8.19 -15.97 4.52
CA TRP A 286 -8.63 -16.68 3.32
C TRP A 286 -7.91 -16.25 2.04
N ILE A 287 -7.35 -15.03 1.99
CA ILE A 287 -6.70 -14.50 0.78
C ILE A 287 -5.60 -15.45 0.33
N GLY A 288 -4.82 -16.01 1.25
CA GLY A 288 -3.78 -17.00 0.93
C GLY A 288 -4.26 -18.45 0.88
N GLN A 289 -5.55 -18.76 0.96
CA GLN A 289 -6.05 -20.13 1.07
C GLN A 289 -6.86 -20.56 -0.16
N ARG A 290 -6.80 -21.85 -0.49
CA ARG A 290 -7.59 -22.50 -1.55
C ARG A 290 -7.44 -21.80 -2.91
N ILE A 291 -6.24 -21.39 -3.27
CA ILE A 291 -5.95 -20.86 -4.61
C ILE A 291 -5.80 -22.05 -5.56
N PRO A 292 -6.47 -22.08 -6.74
CA PRO A 292 -6.30 -23.17 -7.70
C PRO A 292 -4.82 -23.41 -8.01
N ARG A 293 -4.39 -24.69 -8.00
CA ARG A 293 -2.99 -25.06 -8.21
C ARG A 293 -2.46 -24.55 -9.56
N ALA A 294 -3.28 -24.63 -10.59
CA ALA A 294 -2.95 -24.14 -11.93
C ALA A 294 -2.67 -22.63 -11.94
N ASP A 295 -3.44 -21.83 -11.21
CA ASP A 295 -3.27 -20.37 -11.15
C ASP A 295 -2.00 -19.98 -10.38
N ALA A 296 -1.69 -20.72 -9.30
CA ALA A 296 -0.46 -20.53 -8.55
C ALA A 296 0.78 -20.86 -9.40
N ARG A 297 0.74 -21.98 -10.14
CA ARG A 297 1.79 -22.35 -11.10
C ARG A 297 1.94 -21.30 -12.21
N TRP A 298 0.83 -20.87 -12.81
CA TRP A 298 0.82 -19.82 -13.84
C TRP A 298 1.46 -18.52 -13.35
N THR A 299 1.25 -18.17 -12.07
CA THR A 299 1.90 -17.01 -11.46
C THR A 299 3.42 -17.19 -11.38
N GLY A 300 3.89 -18.39 -11.03
CA GLY A 300 5.31 -18.73 -11.09
C GLY A 300 5.88 -18.60 -12.50
N GLU A 301 5.16 -19.10 -13.50
CA GLU A 301 5.56 -19.06 -14.91
C GLU A 301 5.66 -17.60 -15.40
N LEU A 302 4.66 -16.77 -15.07
CA LEU A 302 4.65 -15.35 -15.37
C LEU A 302 5.88 -14.64 -14.75
N LEU A 303 6.12 -14.85 -13.46
CA LEU A 303 7.21 -14.19 -12.73
C LEU A 303 8.60 -14.72 -13.10
N SER A 304 8.69 -15.96 -13.59
CA SER A 304 9.95 -16.54 -14.07
C SER A 304 10.53 -15.81 -15.28
N ARG A 305 9.73 -14.97 -15.95
CA ARG A 305 10.16 -14.10 -17.05
C ARG A 305 10.98 -12.89 -16.55
N LEU A 306 10.97 -12.58 -15.26
CA LEU A 306 11.84 -11.59 -14.66
C LEU A 306 13.26 -12.14 -14.51
N SER A 307 14.24 -11.40 -15.00
CA SER A 307 15.64 -11.70 -14.75
C SER A 307 16.03 -11.42 -13.29
N MET A 308 17.07 -12.11 -12.82
CA MET A 308 17.68 -11.82 -11.51
C MET A 308 18.08 -10.35 -11.37
N ASN A 309 18.56 -9.71 -12.45
CA ASN A 309 18.96 -8.31 -12.41
C ASN A 309 17.76 -7.37 -12.27
N GLN A 310 16.63 -7.66 -12.91
CA GLN A 310 15.40 -6.89 -12.70
C GLN A 310 14.93 -6.97 -11.25
N ILE A 311 14.98 -8.15 -10.63
CA ILE A 311 14.63 -8.32 -9.21
C ILE A 311 15.60 -7.53 -8.32
N ARG A 312 16.91 -7.64 -8.56
CA ARG A 312 17.93 -6.85 -7.83
C ARG A 312 17.67 -5.36 -7.95
N ASP A 313 17.36 -4.89 -9.16
CA ASP A 313 17.13 -3.47 -9.43
C ASP A 313 15.93 -2.93 -8.66
N ALA A 314 14.88 -3.73 -8.45
CA ALA A 314 13.76 -3.36 -7.58
C ALA A 314 14.24 -3.04 -6.16
N PHE A 315 15.05 -3.92 -5.55
CA PHE A 315 15.60 -3.71 -4.21
C PHE A 315 16.65 -2.59 -4.16
N ARG A 316 17.50 -2.46 -5.18
CA ARG A 316 18.50 -1.39 -5.28
C ARG A 316 17.86 -0.01 -5.28
N ALA A 317 16.81 0.17 -6.07
CA ALA A 317 16.10 1.45 -6.11
C ALA A 317 15.15 1.67 -4.93
N ALA A 318 15.10 0.77 -3.96
CA ALA A 318 14.56 0.98 -2.61
C ALA A 318 15.67 1.23 -1.56
N GLY A 319 16.90 1.44 -2.02
CA GLY A 319 18.07 1.79 -1.20
C GLY A 319 18.63 0.67 -0.34
N TYR A 320 18.17 -0.58 -0.47
CA TYR A 320 18.69 -1.68 0.35
C TYR A 320 20.21 -1.85 0.14
N SER A 321 20.92 -2.24 1.20
CA SER A 321 22.37 -2.50 1.09
C SER A 321 22.64 -3.65 0.11
N PRO A 322 23.85 -3.73 -0.50
CA PRO A 322 24.16 -4.80 -1.45
C PRO A 322 23.91 -6.22 -0.91
N ALA A 323 24.24 -6.47 0.36
CA ALA A 323 23.97 -7.76 1.01
C ALA A 323 22.47 -8.05 1.15
N GLN A 324 21.67 -7.02 1.49
CA GLN A 324 20.22 -7.16 1.58
C GLN A 324 19.60 -7.39 0.20
N VAL A 325 20.07 -6.67 -0.84
CA VAL A 325 19.62 -6.86 -2.23
C VAL A 325 19.80 -8.30 -2.66
N GLU A 326 20.99 -8.89 -2.48
CA GLU A 326 21.22 -10.30 -2.82
C GLU A 326 20.35 -11.24 -1.99
N GLY A 327 20.24 -10.99 -0.68
CA GLY A 327 19.44 -11.82 0.22
C GLY A 327 17.96 -11.85 -0.16
N PHE A 328 17.34 -10.69 -0.36
CA PHE A 328 15.93 -10.61 -0.75
C PHE A 328 15.70 -11.18 -2.14
N THR A 329 16.59 -10.89 -3.09
CA THR A 329 16.52 -11.42 -4.46
C THR A 329 16.51 -12.95 -4.44
N GLN A 330 17.40 -13.56 -3.65
CA GLN A 330 17.48 -15.02 -3.56
C GLN A 330 16.20 -15.62 -2.98
N VAL A 331 15.67 -15.07 -1.88
CA VAL A 331 14.41 -15.58 -1.28
C VAL A 331 13.25 -15.45 -2.26
N LEU A 332 13.13 -14.32 -2.98
CA LEU A 332 12.06 -14.13 -3.96
C LEU A 332 12.18 -15.15 -5.11
N ARG A 333 13.40 -15.38 -5.61
CA ARG A 333 13.67 -16.37 -6.65
C ARG A 333 13.31 -17.79 -6.21
N ASP A 334 13.72 -18.18 -5.01
CA ASP A 334 13.44 -19.51 -4.47
C ASP A 334 11.93 -19.76 -4.38
N ARG A 335 11.16 -18.76 -3.94
CA ARG A 335 9.70 -18.83 -3.91
C ARG A 335 9.07 -18.90 -5.30
N ILE A 336 9.59 -18.17 -6.30
CA ILE A 336 9.14 -18.28 -7.69
C ILE A 336 9.41 -19.70 -8.23
N GLU A 337 10.57 -20.30 -7.91
CA GLU A 337 10.86 -21.69 -8.25
C GLU A 337 9.94 -22.69 -7.54
N GLU A 338 9.57 -22.45 -6.28
CA GLU A 338 8.56 -23.26 -5.58
C GLU A 338 7.21 -23.25 -6.31
N LEU A 339 6.77 -22.10 -6.84
CA LEU A 339 5.55 -22.02 -7.66
C LEU A 339 5.67 -22.82 -8.95
N ASN A 340 6.81 -22.76 -9.63
CA ASN A 340 7.05 -23.48 -10.88
C ASN A 340 7.10 -25.01 -10.72
N LYS A 341 7.37 -25.48 -9.50
CA LYS A 341 7.38 -26.91 -9.14
C LYS A 341 5.99 -27.46 -8.79
N LEU A 342 4.95 -26.60 -8.76
CA LEU A 342 3.56 -27.02 -8.64
C LEU A 342 3.08 -27.74 -9.92
#